data_AF-N9VLE9-F1
#
_entry.id   AF-N9VLE9-F1
#
_cell.length_a   1.000
_cell.length_b   1.000
_cell.length_c   1.000
_cell.angle_alpha   90.00
_cell.angle_beta   90.00
_cell.angle_gamma   90.00
#
_symmetry.space_group_name_H-M   'P 1'
#
loop_
_entity.id
_entity.type
_entity.pdbx_description
1 polymer ?
#
loop_
_entity_poly.entity_id
_entity_poly.type
_entity_poly.pdbx_seq_one_letter_code
_entity_poly.pdbx_strand_id
1 'polypeptide(L)'
;MVEREYQSNHDYRDEIDRTILTFLQRRVKVDPESCLITHFHKCRNYLLEECPAIMPLWAEQGYDFIVYPQPMTAAMAATHHRFVAKKKMDKANWLSLRFKRTGGSSATNHPIN
;
A
#
# COMPACT_ATOMS: atom_id res chain seq x y z
N MET A 1 12.14 13.06 -6.07
CA MET A 1 12.12 13.32 -4.61
C MET A 1 12.22 12.01 -3.83
N VAL A 2 11.26 11.10 -3.98
CA VAL A 2 11.23 9.79 -3.29
C VAL A 2 12.45 8.91 -3.61
N GLU A 3 12.89 8.84 -4.87
CA GLU A 3 14.08 8.07 -5.24
C GLU A 3 15.35 8.52 -4.53
N ARG A 4 15.56 9.84 -4.42
CA ARG A 4 16.70 10.41 -3.69
C ARG A 4 16.65 10.01 -2.22
N GLU A 5 15.47 10.12 -1.61
CA GLU A 5 15.28 9.72 -0.21
C GLU A 5 15.56 8.22 0.00
N TYR A 6 15.11 7.36 -0.92
CA TYR A 6 15.45 5.93 -0.91
C TYR A 6 16.96 5.66 -1.02
N GLN A 7 17.68 6.46 -1.80
CA GLN A 7 19.13 6.30 -1.95
C GLN A 7 19.89 6.77 -0.71
N SER A 8 19.49 7.88 -0.10
CA SER A 8 20.26 8.57 0.94
C SER A 8 19.79 8.34 2.38
N ASN A 9 18.57 7.86 2.60
CA ASN A 9 18.01 7.63 3.94
C ASN A 9 17.80 6.13 4.17
N HIS A 10 18.59 5.58 5.09
CA HIS A 10 18.55 4.17 5.45
C HIS A 10 17.19 3.76 6.04
N ASP A 11 16.63 4.55 6.96
CA ASP A 11 15.33 4.24 7.57
C ASP A 11 14.23 4.19 6.51
N TYR A 12 14.21 5.16 5.60
CA TYR A 12 13.23 5.18 4.51
C TYR A 12 13.39 3.99 3.56
N ARG A 13 14.64 3.65 3.21
CA ARG A 13 14.94 2.47 2.40
C ARG A 13 14.47 1.19 3.07
N ASP A 14 14.71 1.03 4.36
CA ASP A 14 14.33 -0.16 5.11
C ASP A 14 12.80 -0.35 5.13
N GLU A 15 12.02 0.72 5.21
CA GLU A 15 10.55 0.65 5.13
C GLU A 15 10.03 0.25 3.73
N ILE A 16 10.67 0.76 2.67
CA ILE A 16 10.39 0.34 1.29
C ILE A 16 10.75 -1.15 1.13
N ASP A 17 11.96 -1.54 1.53
CA ASP A 17 12.45 -2.90 1.37
C ASP A 17 11.62 -3.90 2.20
N ARG A 18 11.20 -3.53 3.42
CA ARG A 18 10.26 -4.33 4.24
C ARG A 18 8.93 -4.57 3.55
N THR A 19 8.41 -3.55 2.87
CA THR A 19 7.18 -3.66 2.10
C THR A 19 7.37 -4.64 0.94
N ILE A 20 8.49 -4.53 0.20
CA ILE A 20 8.84 -5.47 -0.88
C ILE A 20 8.93 -6.91 -0.34
N LEU A 21 9.66 -7.13 0.76
CA LEU A 21 9.82 -8.46 1.36
C LEU A 21 8.48 -9.07 1.76
N THR A 22 7.55 -8.27 2.29
CA THR A 22 6.19 -8.73 2.63
C THR A 22 5.43 -9.20 1.38
N PHE A 23 5.57 -8.50 0.25
CA PHE A 23 4.99 -8.92 -1.02
C PHE A 23 5.65 -10.20 -1.58
N LEU A 24 6.98 -10.29 -1.52
CA LEU A 24 7.73 -11.46 -2.00
C LEU A 24 7.39 -12.72 -1.19
N GLN A 25 7.24 -12.61 0.13
CA GLN A 25 6.83 -13.72 0.98
C GLN A 25 5.47 -14.30 0.59
N ARG A 26 4.53 -13.45 0.15
CA ARG A 26 3.23 -13.91 -0.36
C ARG A 26 3.37 -14.55 -1.73
N ARG A 27 4.25 -14.01 -2.58
CA ARG A 27 4.49 -14.51 -3.94
C ARG A 27 5.12 -15.90 -3.94
N VAL A 28 6.14 -16.16 -3.13
CA VAL A 28 6.80 -17.47 -3.04
C VAL A 28 5.82 -18.58 -2.65
N LYS A 29 4.81 -18.26 -1.82
CA LYS A 29 3.75 -19.22 -1.46
C LYS A 29 2.87 -19.62 -2.63
N VAL A 30 2.76 -18.76 -3.65
CA VAL A 30 1.95 -18.98 -4.85
C VAL A 30 2.81 -19.57 -5.98
N ASP A 31 4.07 -19.15 -6.08
CA ASP A 31 5.00 -19.48 -7.16
C ASP A 31 6.43 -19.64 -6.60
N PRO A 32 6.78 -20.85 -6.12
CA PRO A 32 8.07 -21.12 -5.47
C PRO A 32 9.29 -20.97 -6.39
N GLU A 33 9.13 -21.19 -7.70
CA GLU A 33 10.20 -21.09 -8.71
C GLU A 33 10.46 -19.65 -9.17
N SER A 34 9.74 -18.68 -8.59
CA SER A 34 9.87 -17.28 -8.99
C SER A 34 11.27 -16.71 -8.68
N CYS A 35 11.87 -16.04 -9.67
CA CYS A 35 13.12 -15.31 -9.47
C CYS A 35 12.91 -14.11 -8.53
N LEU A 36 13.31 -14.27 -7.26
CA LEU A 36 13.07 -13.26 -6.21
C LEU A 36 13.78 -11.94 -6.48
N ILE A 37 14.98 -11.97 -7.07
CA ILE A 37 15.75 -10.77 -7.40
C ILE A 37 15.00 -9.92 -8.44
N THR A 38 14.51 -10.56 -9.50
CA THR A 38 13.71 -9.85 -10.52
C THR A 38 12.45 -9.24 -9.92
N HIS A 39 11.76 -9.98 -9.05
CA HIS A 39 10.56 -9.46 -8.39
C HIS A 39 10.87 -8.34 -7.40
N PHE A 40 11.98 -8.41 -6.67
CA PHE A 40 12.43 -7.35 -5.79
C PHE A 40 12.59 -6.03 -6.56
N HIS A 41 13.31 -6.06 -7.69
CA HIS A 41 13.50 -4.87 -8.52
C HIS A 41 12.19 -4.33 -9.10
N LYS A 42 11.29 -5.21 -9.55
CA LYS A 42 9.96 -4.82 -10.05
C LYS A 42 9.12 -4.16 -8.96
N CYS A 43 9.05 -4.76 -7.77
CA CYS A 43 8.33 -4.20 -6.62
C CYS A 43 8.94 -2.88 -6.17
N ARG A 44 10.27 -2.76 -6.16
CA ARG A 44 10.94 -1.50 -5.84
C ARG A 44 10.54 -0.40 -6.82
N ASN A 45 10.63 -0.65 -8.12
CA ASN A 45 10.27 0.34 -9.13
C ASN A 45 8.80 0.75 -9.00
N TYR A 46 7.91 -0.23 -8.80
CA TYR A 46 6.49 0.01 -8.55
C TYR A 46 6.28 0.94 -7.35
N LEU A 47 6.91 0.66 -6.20
CA LEU A 47 6.75 1.48 -5.00
C LEU A 47 7.35 2.88 -5.18
N LEU A 48 8.49 3.01 -5.87
CA LEU A 48 9.12 4.31 -6.11
C LEU A 48 8.28 5.20 -7.05
N GLU A 49 7.44 4.61 -7.89
CA GLU A 49 6.45 5.31 -8.73
C GLU A 49 5.16 5.61 -7.95
N GLU A 50 4.64 4.64 -7.20
CA GLU A 50 3.37 4.74 -6.47
C GLU A 50 3.44 5.73 -5.29
N CYS A 51 4.50 5.63 -4.47
CA CYS A 51 4.68 6.47 -3.27
C CYS A 51 4.54 7.97 -3.54
N PRO A 52 5.27 8.58 -4.50
CA PRO A 52 5.16 10.01 -4.76
C PRO A 52 3.79 10.41 -5.34
N ALA A 53 3.12 9.52 -6.08
CA ALA A 53 1.81 9.81 -6.64
C ALA A 53 0.71 9.81 -5.56
N ILE A 54 0.70 8.81 -4.68
CA ILE A 54 -0.37 8.65 -3.68
C ILE A 54 -0.22 9.61 -2.51
N MET A 55 1.00 9.83 -2.01
CA MET A 55 1.17 10.58 -0.76
C MET A 55 1.37 12.09 -0.97
N PRO A 56 2.53 12.59 -1.44
CA PRO A 56 2.74 14.02 -1.55
C PRO A 56 1.89 14.67 -2.65
N LEU A 57 1.75 14.04 -3.83
CA LEU A 57 0.99 14.66 -4.91
C LEU A 57 -0.50 14.82 -4.57
N TRP A 58 -1.15 13.78 -4.06
CA TRP A 58 -2.56 13.90 -3.65
C TRP A 58 -2.74 14.82 -2.44
N ALA A 59 -1.79 14.84 -1.50
CA ALA A 59 -1.82 15.82 -0.41
C ALA A 59 -1.76 17.27 -0.94
N GLU A 60 -0.91 17.53 -1.94
CA GLU A 60 -0.79 18.83 -2.61
C GLU A 60 -2.04 19.19 -3.42
N GLN A 61 -2.73 18.19 -3.96
CA GLN A 61 -4.04 18.36 -4.61
C GLN A 61 -5.20 18.58 -3.61
N GLY A 62 -4.94 18.48 -2.30
CA GLY A 62 -5.90 18.83 -1.27
C GLY A 62 -6.82 17.70 -0.82
N TYR A 63 -6.55 16.45 -1.21
CA TYR A 63 -7.33 15.30 -0.75
C TYR A 63 -7.16 15.08 0.76
N ASP A 64 -8.25 15.13 1.51
CA ASP A 64 -8.23 14.91 2.97
C ASP A 64 -7.95 13.44 3.32
N PHE A 65 -8.58 12.51 2.61
CA PHE A 65 -8.54 11.09 2.90
C PHE A 65 -8.19 10.23 1.69
N ILE A 66 -7.44 9.16 1.93
CA ILE A 66 -7.23 8.06 1.01
C ILE A 66 -7.97 6.86 1.57
N VAL A 67 -9.01 6.41 0.87
CA VAL A 67 -9.81 5.25 1.28
C VAL A 67 -9.31 4.02 0.55
N TYR A 68 -8.78 3.06 1.29
CA TYR A 68 -8.26 1.80 0.73
C TYR A 68 -8.70 0.60 1.56
N PRO A 69 -9.05 -0.55 0.96
CA PRO A 69 -9.48 -1.72 1.72
C PRO A 69 -8.47 -2.22 2.75
N GLN A 70 -7.19 -2.24 2.40
CA GLN A 70 -6.13 -2.77 3.27
C GLN A 70 -5.55 -1.69 4.19
N PRO A 71 -4.93 -2.08 5.32
CA PRO A 71 -4.07 -1.19 6.08
C PRO A 71 -2.96 -0.60 5.21
N MET A 72 -2.51 0.59 5.59
CA MET A 72 -1.40 1.28 4.93
C MET A 72 -0.12 0.44 5.01
N THR A 73 0.64 0.39 3.91
CA THR A 73 1.93 -0.30 3.88
C THR A 73 2.99 0.51 4.60
N ALA A 74 4.08 -0.16 4.99
CA ALA A 74 5.22 0.50 5.66
C ALA A 74 5.84 1.58 4.77
N ALA A 75 5.98 1.28 3.47
CA ALA A 75 6.41 2.22 2.44
C ALA A 75 5.52 3.48 2.42
N MET A 76 4.20 3.31 2.28
CA MET A 76 3.25 4.42 2.23
C MET A 76 3.26 5.26 3.51
N ALA A 77 3.33 4.61 4.68
CA ALA A 77 3.40 5.30 5.96
C ALA A 77 4.70 6.13 6.08
N ALA A 78 5.84 5.58 5.67
CA ALA A 78 7.11 6.29 5.64
C ALA A 78 7.08 7.48 4.68
N THR A 79 6.46 7.32 3.50
CA THR A 79 6.29 8.39 2.52
C THR A 79 5.39 9.50 3.06
N HIS A 80 4.25 9.15 3.66
CA HIS A 80 3.35 10.11 4.30
C HIS A 80 4.07 10.90 5.39
N HIS A 81 4.74 10.20 6.32
CA HIS A 81 5.47 10.85 7.40
C HIS A 81 6.50 11.85 6.85
N ARG A 82 7.29 11.42 5.85
CA ARG A 82 8.42 12.21 5.34
C ARG A 82 7.99 13.42 4.53
N PHE A 83 6.96 13.27 3.70
CA PHE A 83 6.64 14.28 2.67
C PHE A 83 5.32 15.00 2.89
N VAL A 84 4.46 14.51 3.79
CA VAL A 84 3.16 15.12 4.12
C VAL A 84 3.19 15.61 5.57
N ALA A 85 3.38 14.70 6.54
CA ALA A 85 3.31 15.05 7.96
C ALA A 85 4.39 16.05 8.39
N LYS A 86 5.64 15.90 7.90
CA LYS A 86 6.73 16.86 8.18
C LYS A 86 6.47 18.26 7.60
N LYS A 87 5.68 18.37 6.54
CA LYS A 87 5.22 19.66 5.99
C LYS A 87 4.01 20.23 6.76
N LYS A 88 3.54 19.54 7.81
CA LYS A 88 2.35 19.88 8.61
C LYS A 88 1.07 19.97 7.76
N MET A 89 1.00 19.15 6.70
CA MET A 89 -0.21 19.03 5.88
C MET A 89 -1.15 18.04 6.56
N ASP A 90 -2.36 18.48 6.94
CA ASP A 90 -3.44 17.58 7.38
C ASP A 90 -4.21 17.06 6.15
N LYS A 91 -3.52 16.23 5.37
CA LYS A 91 -3.99 15.70 4.08
C LYS A 91 -3.52 14.26 3.88
N ALA A 92 -4.11 13.59 2.90
CA ALA A 92 -3.81 12.21 2.54
C ALA A 92 -3.90 11.23 3.74
N ASN A 93 -4.86 11.46 4.63
CA ASN A 93 -5.09 10.62 5.80
C ASN A 93 -5.63 9.25 5.38
N TRP A 94 -5.01 8.14 5.81
CA TRP A 94 -5.39 6.80 5.37
C TRP A 94 -6.58 6.24 6.14
N LEU A 95 -7.62 5.79 5.43
CA LEU A 95 -8.78 5.11 5.98
C LEU A 95 -8.86 3.68 5.44
N SER A 96 -8.59 2.70 6.30
CA SER A 96 -8.73 1.28 5.96
C SER A 96 -10.17 0.79 6.15
N LEU A 97 -10.67 -0.07 5.26
CA LEU A 97 -12.03 -0.62 5.37
C LEU A 97 -12.03 -2.00 6.03
N ARG A 98 -13.03 -2.26 6.89
CA ARG A 98 -13.30 -3.60 7.43
C ARG A 98 -14.64 -4.10 6.91
N PHE A 99 -14.61 -5.14 6.09
CA PHE A 99 -15.82 -5.75 5.57
C PHE A 99 -16.46 -6.70 6.60
N LYS A 100 -17.77 -6.59 6.79
CA LYS A 100 -18.58 -7.48 7.62
C LYS A 100 -19.73 -8.01 6.77
N ARG A 101 -19.84 -9.34 6.64
CA ARG A 101 -21.00 -9.97 6.00
C ARG A 101 -22.21 -9.81 6.90
N THR A 102 -23.27 -9.19 6.40
CA THR A 102 -24.60 -9.20 7.01
C THR A 102 -25.40 -10.38 6.42
N GLY A 103 -26.20 -11.06 7.25
CA GLY A 103 -26.90 -12.28 6.84
C GLY A 103 -27.87 -12.03 5.69
N GLY A 104 -27.54 -12.51 4.50
CA GLY A 104 -28.49 -12.66 3.41
C GLY A 104 -29.31 -13.92 3.67
N SER A 105 -30.62 -13.78 3.87
CA SER A 105 -31.54 -14.90 3.94
C SER A 105 -31.33 -15.81 2.73
N SER A 106 -31.01 -17.08 2.97
CA SER A 106 -31.11 -18.13 1.97
C SER A 106 -32.53 -18.12 1.44
N ALA A 107 -32.71 -17.74 0.18
CA ALA A 107 -33.97 -17.94 -0.51
C ALA A 107 -34.28 -19.44 -0.46
N THR A 108 -35.27 -19.82 0.35
CA THR A 108 -35.82 -21.17 0.37
C THR A 108 -36.46 -21.43 -0.99
N ASN A 109 -35.86 -22.31 -1.79
CA ASN A 109 -36.52 -22.87 -2.97
C ASN A 109 -37.86 -23.45 -2.54
N HIS A 110 -38.97 -22.82 -2.95
CA HIS A 110 -40.29 -23.45 -2.89
C HIS A 110 -40.34 -24.52 -4.00
N PRO A 111 -40.64 -25.79 -3.70
CA PRO A 111 -40.91 -26.77 -4.74
C PRO A 111 -42.22 -26.40 -5.42
N ILE A 112 -42.18 -26.31 -6.76
CA ILE A 112 -43.38 -26.19 -7.59
C ILE A 112 -44.03 -27.58 -7.60
N ASN A 113 -45.27 -27.64 -7.12
CA ASN A 113 -46.15 -28.80 -7.20
C ASN A 113 -46.88 -28.81 -8.55
#